data_AF-A0A318Q6Q6-F1
#
_entry.id   AF-A0A318Q6Q6-F1
#
_cell.length_a   1.000
_cell.length_b   1.000
_cell.length_c   1.000
_cell.angle_alpha   90.00
_cell.angle_beta   90.00
_cell.angle_gamma   90.00
#
_symmetry.space_group_name_H-M   'P 1'
#
loop_
_entity.id
_entity.type
_entity.pdbx_description
1 polymer ?
#
loop_
_entity_poly.entity_id
_entity_poly.type
_entity_poly.pdbx_seq_one_letter_code
_entity_poly.pdbx_strand_id
1 'polypeptide(L)'
;MSTSRVPWSSSDDYLLFSSIIIIVGVLLFSYMAWSLWHTQITAFYLRVMLGQINLLHTSDPDLMRLRFQLQAAQYRPDLVRAIQLYYGLAILGNALKWPVAIVIALMGGLCMWRAAPGRFAKALDLEGLIAVQAEMFPTLKGFVRRRLDRLVTPTDGIPLPADPALTRAEWGARFAVDAQDRYSETGALEAFTRQLGRHWSSINAASPVEQVLLVAFAMHYLQRRREALALLGEFSAGLADVGLDGPHGPLAPLTVPESVVRSARSALQDKEITNCIDTVCERSGWSVTALMTLLHEARRQAGVLAPSSFAIVKLIDRSLWYALHSLGFPAEIPAEDLHPNPRIEAAGARAHWSEERRYQRPIYIPAVENALAILRPIPEAQGSSHDPYHPAR
;
A
#
# COMPACT_ATOMS: atom_id res chain seq x y z
N MET A 1 -18.31 -41.53 16.36
CA MET A 1 -18.02 -40.42 15.43
C MET A 1 -16.83 -40.80 14.56
N SER A 2 -17.07 -41.44 13.41
CA SER A 2 -15.99 -41.78 12.47
C SER A 2 -15.73 -40.58 11.57
N THR A 3 -14.52 -40.05 11.64
CA THR A 3 -14.03 -39.02 10.73
C THR A 3 -13.82 -39.63 9.34
N SER A 4 -14.73 -39.36 8.42
CA SER A 4 -14.57 -39.61 6.99
C SER A 4 -13.52 -38.65 6.42
N ARG A 5 -12.26 -39.08 6.36
CA ARG A 5 -11.26 -38.45 5.50
C ARG A 5 -11.58 -38.87 4.06
N VAL A 6 -11.99 -37.91 3.24
CA VAL A 6 -12.07 -38.07 1.79
C VAL A 6 -10.67 -38.44 1.29
N PRO A 7 -10.48 -39.56 0.58
CA PRO A 7 -9.18 -39.89 0.02
C PRO A 7 -8.90 -38.86 -1.06
N TRP A 8 -7.86 -38.06 -0.87
CA TRP A 8 -7.30 -37.23 -1.93
C TRP A 8 -6.98 -38.16 -3.10
N SER A 9 -7.60 -37.91 -4.25
CA SER A 9 -7.22 -38.59 -5.49
C SER A 9 -5.76 -38.26 -5.75
N SER A 10 -4.92 -39.28 -5.73
CA SER A 10 -3.52 -39.22 -6.15
C SER A 10 -3.44 -38.58 -7.54
N SER A 11 -3.09 -37.29 -7.58
CA SER A 11 -2.79 -36.58 -8.83
C SER A 11 -1.68 -37.28 -9.60
N ASP A 12 -0.81 -37.98 -8.88
CA ASP A 12 0.37 -38.65 -9.40
C ASP A 12 0.00 -39.89 -10.23
N ASP A 13 -1.05 -40.64 -9.84
CA ASP A 13 -1.52 -41.81 -10.61
C ASP A 13 -2.17 -41.38 -11.94
N TYR A 14 -2.88 -40.25 -11.95
CA TYR A 14 -3.43 -39.68 -13.19
C TYR A 14 -2.34 -39.14 -14.11
N LEU A 15 -1.30 -38.51 -13.57
CA LEU A 15 -0.14 -38.05 -14.34
C LEU A 15 0.64 -39.24 -14.93
N LEU A 16 0.83 -40.31 -14.16
CA LEU A 16 1.50 -41.52 -14.63
C LEU A 16 0.72 -42.21 -15.75
N PHE A 17 -0.58 -42.43 -15.54
CA PHE A 17 -1.44 -43.10 -16.52
C PHE A 17 -1.60 -42.29 -17.81
N SER A 18 -1.81 -40.97 -17.69
CA SER A 18 -1.87 -40.08 -18.86
C SER A 18 -0.54 -40.03 -19.62
N SER A 19 0.59 -40.03 -18.92
CA SER A 19 1.92 -40.11 -19.54
C SER A 19 2.12 -41.41 -20.33
N ILE A 20 1.70 -42.55 -19.76
CA ILE A 20 1.79 -43.86 -20.44
C ILE A 20 0.93 -43.86 -21.71
N ILE A 21 -0.32 -43.37 -21.64
CA ILE A 21 -1.20 -43.28 -22.81
C ILE A 21 -0.59 -42.39 -23.89
N ILE A 22 -0.01 -41.25 -23.51
CA ILE A 22 0.64 -40.34 -24.45
C ILE A 22 1.83 -41.03 -25.12
N ILE A 23 2.68 -41.73 -24.36
CA ILE A 23 3.84 -42.44 -24.91
C ILE A 23 3.41 -43.53 -25.88
N VAL A 24 2.44 -44.36 -25.48
CA VAL A 24 1.91 -45.45 -26.34
C VAL A 24 1.27 -44.87 -27.60
N GLY A 25 0.49 -43.80 -27.46
CA GLY A 25 -0.10 -43.06 -28.58
C GLY A 25 0.98 -42.55 -29.53
N VAL A 26 1.98 -41.84 -29.03
CA VAL A 26 3.09 -41.31 -29.85
C VAL A 26 3.83 -42.41 -30.58
N LEU A 27 4.13 -43.54 -29.92
CA LEU A 27 4.81 -44.68 -30.56
C LEU A 27 3.96 -45.29 -31.68
N LEU A 28 2.68 -45.53 -31.41
CA LEU A 28 1.76 -46.13 -32.38
C LEU A 28 1.51 -45.22 -33.59
N PHE A 29 1.27 -43.92 -33.34
CA PHE A 29 1.14 -42.92 -34.40
C PHE A 29 2.43 -42.72 -35.19
N SER A 30 3.60 -42.73 -34.54
CA SER A 30 4.89 -42.61 -35.23
C SER A 30 5.17 -43.81 -36.12
N TYR A 31 4.87 -45.02 -35.65
CA TYR A 31 4.99 -46.24 -36.44
C TYR A 31 4.02 -46.23 -37.63
N MET A 32 2.76 -45.84 -37.41
CA MET A 32 1.75 -45.74 -38.47
C MET A 32 2.10 -44.66 -39.50
N ALA A 33 2.59 -43.51 -39.05
CA ALA A 33 3.03 -42.43 -39.94
C ALA A 33 4.24 -42.87 -40.79
N TRP A 34 5.19 -43.59 -40.19
CA TRP A 34 6.31 -44.16 -40.92
C TRP A 34 5.84 -45.23 -41.91
N SER A 35 4.98 -46.16 -41.53
CA SER A 35 4.56 -47.25 -42.43
C SER A 35 3.73 -46.78 -43.62
N LEU A 36 2.89 -45.76 -43.45
CA LEU A 36 2.02 -45.24 -44.52
C LEU A 36 2.71 -44.19 -45.40
N TRP A 37 3.60 -43.38 -44.85
CA TRP A 37 4.20 -42.24 -45.54
C TRP A 37 5.74 -42.22 -45.55
N HIS A 38 6.38 -43.38 -45.35
CA HIS A 38 7.84 -43.52 -45.29
C HIS A 38 8.54 -42.76 -46.43
N THR A 39 8.10 -42.99 -47.68
CA THR A 39 8.71 -42.44 -48.88
C THR A 39 8.59 -40.91 -48.92
N GLN A 40 7.42 -40.38 -48.57
CA GLN A 40 7.16 -38.94 -48.56
C GLN A 40 7.92 -38.24 -47.44
N ILE A 41 7.94 -38.81 -46.24
CA ILE A 41 8.68 -38.30 -45.08
C ILE A 41 10.18 -38.27 -45.38
N THR A 42 10.71 -39.35 -45.93
CA THR A 42 12.12 -39.47 -46.31
C THR A 42 12.49 -38.47 -47.41
N ALA A 43 11.69 -38.38 -48.47
CA ALA A 43 11.94 -37.41 -49.55
C ALA A 43 11.87 -35.95 -49.08
N PHE A 44 10.98 -35.63 -48.14
CA PHE A 44 10.93 -34.32 -47.50
C PHE A 44 12.18 -34.06 -46.67
N TYR A 45 12.56 -35.01 -45.82
CA TYR A 45 13.72 -34.92 -44.95
C TYR A 45 15.04 -34.74 -45.72
N LEU A 46 15.24 -35.51 -46.79
CA LEU A 46 16.42 -35.37 -47.67
C LEU A 46 16.50 -33.98 -48.31
N ARG A 47 15.36 -33.42 -48.75
CA ARG A 47 15.30 -32.05 -49.31
C ARG A 47 15.65 -31.00 -48.26
N VAL A 48 15.13 -31.13 -47.05
CA VAL A 48 15.42 -30.21 -45.93
C VAL A 48 16.91 -30.26 -45.56
N MET A 49 17.48 -31.46 -45.43
CA MET A 49 18.91 -31.62 -45.14
C MET A 49 19.79 -31.01 -46.22
N LEU A 50 19.50 -31.28 -47.50
CA LEU A 50 20.25 -30.69 -48.60
C LEU A 50 20.12 -29.16 -48.62
N GLY A 51 18.94 -28.63 -48.30
CA GLY A 51 18.73 -27.19 -48.12
C GLY A 51 19.61 -26.60 -47.01
N GLN A 52 19.67 -27.26 -45.85
CA GLN A 52 20.52 -26.84 -44.72
C GLN A 52 22.01 -26.91 -45.06
N ILE A 53 22.46 -27.99 -45.70
CA ILE A 53 23.87 -28.14 -46.14
C ILE A 53 24.25 -27.05 -47.14
N ASN A 54 23.38 -26.74 -48.10
CA ASN A 54 23.61 -25.67 -49.07
C ASN A 54 23.67 -24.29 -48.39
N LEU A 55 22.83 -24.04 -47.39
CA LEU A 55 22.80 -22.79 -46.63
C LEU A 55 24.08 -22.57 -45.81
N LEU A 56 24.65 -23.64 -45.27
CA LEU A 56 25.84 -23.58 -44.41
C LEU A 56 27.13 -23.22 -45.19
N HIS A 57 27.16 -23.35 -46.53
CA HIS A 57 28.29 -22.99 -47.39
C HIS A 57 29.68 -23.41 -46.83
N THR A 58 29.79 -24.63 -46.28
CA THR A 58 31.04 -25.13 -45.67
C THR A 58 31.81 -26.02 -46.63
N SER A 59 33.13 -26.08 -46.45
CA SER A 59 34.04 -26.99 -47.18
C SER A 59 34.38 -28.25 -46.37
N ASP A 60 33.56 -28.60 -45.38
CA ASP A 60 33.82 -29.76 -44.52
C ASP A 60 33.72 -31.06 -45.37
N PRO A 61 34.78 -31.89 -45.42
CA PRO A 61 34.80 -33.09 -46.24
C PRO A 61 33.69 -34.10 -45.89
N ASP A 62 33.25 -34.15 -44.63
CA ASP A 62 32.21 -35.08 -44.19
C ASP A 62 30.81 -34.61 -44.64
N LEU A 63 30.55 -33.30 -44.63
CA LEU A 63 29.31 -32.74 -45.18
C LEU A 63 29.26 -32.81 -46.70
N MET A 64 30.40 -32.67 -47.38
CA MET A 64 30.44 -32.86 -48.83
C MET A 64 30.15 -34.31 -49.21
N ARG A 65 30.73 -35.27 -48.49
CA ARG A 65 30.41 -36.70 -48.68
C ARG A 65 28.93 -36.99 -48.42
N LEU A 66 28.38 -36.44 -47.34
CA LEU A 66 26.96 -36.56 -47.01
C LEU A 66 26.08 -35.93 -48.11
N ARG A 67 26.44 -34.75 -48.63
CA ARG A 67 25.71 -34.07 -49.72
C ARG A 67 25.60 -34.96 -50.96
N PHE A 68 26.70 -35.58 -51.40
CA PHE A 68 26.68 -36.49 -52.55
C PHE A 68 25.82 -37.73 -52.29
N GLN A 69 25.91 -38.32 -51.08
CA GLN A 69 25.08 -39.46 -50.68
C GLN A 69 23.58 -39.11 -50.65
N LEU A 70 23.23 -37.94 -50.13
CA LEU A 70 21.84 -37.45 -50.08
C LEU A 70 21.29 -37.14 -51.48
N GLN A 71 22.10 -36.58 -52.38
CA GLN A 71 21.72 -36.34 -53.78
C GLN A 71 21.46 -37.64 -54.55
N ALA A 72 22.28 -38.68 -54.33
CA ALA A 72 22.04 -40.00 -54.89
C ALA A 72 20.78 -40.66 -54.30
N ALA A 73 20.55 -40.49 -52.99
CA ALA A 73 19.39 -41.03 -52.29
C ALA A 73 18.05 -40.37 -52.67
N GLN A 74 18.06 -39.15 -53.25
CA GLN A 74 16.83 -38.50 -53.73
C GLN A 74 16.15 -39.22 -54.89
N TYR A 75 16.90 -39.98 -55.70
CA TYR A 75 16.35 -40.72 -56.84
C TYR A 75 15.56 -41.97 -56.41
N ARG A 76 15.88 -42.55 -55.24
CA ARG A 76 15.18 -43.70 -54.65
C ARG A 76 15.06 -43.55 -53.12
N PRO A 77 14.13 -42.70 -52.65
CA PRO A 77 13.93 -42.44 -51.23
C PRO A 77 13.28 -43.60 -50.47
N ASP A 78 12.71 -44.58 -51.18
CA ASP A 78 12.09 -45.80 -50.66
C ASP A 78 13.09 -46.80 -50.05
N LEU A 79 14.37 -46.70 -50.39
CA LEU A 79 15.41 -47.62 -49.94
C LEU A 79 16.18 -47.13 -48.70
N VAL A 80 15.93 -45.90 -48.25
CA VAL A 80 16.69 -45.26 -47.18
C VAL A 80 16.12 -45.63 -45.82
N ARG A 81 16.94 -46.22 -44.96
CA ARG A 81 16.50 -46.64 -43.62
C ARG A 81 16.51 -45.47 -42.63
N ALA A 82 15.63 -45.52 -41.63
CA ALA A 82 15.57 -44.52 -40.55
C ALA A 82 16.92 -44.28 -39.88
N ILE A 83 17.72 -45.34 -39.69
CA ILE A 83 19.06 -45.24 -39.10
C ILE A 83 20.03 -44.41 -39.96
N GLN A 84 19.90 -44.45 -41.28
CA GLN A 84 20.73 -43.65 -42.19
C GLN A 84 20.35 -42.16 -42.11
N LEU A 85 19.06 -41.86 -41.93
CA LEU A 85 18.57 -40.49 -41.68
C LEU A 85 19.11 -39.94 -40.36
N TYR A 86 19.17 -40.78 -39.33
CA TYR A 86 19.75 -40.44 -38.03
C TYR A 86 21.25 -40.13 -38.12
N TYR A 87 22.03 -40.96 -38.81
CA TYR A 87 23.46 -40.67 -39.01
C TYR A 87 23.70 -39.38 -39.82
N GLY A 88 22.88 -39.14 -40.84
CA GLY A 88 22.90 -37.86 -41.56
C GLY A 88 22.64 -36.68 -40.62
N LEU A 89 21.75 -36.84 -39.64
CA LEU A 89 21.43 -35.78 -38.66
C LEU A 89 22.57 -35.56 -37.68
N ALA A 90 23.23 -36.64 -37.25
CA ALA A 90 24.37 -36.56 -36.36
C ALA A 90 25.54 -35.81 -37.01
N ILE A 91 25.83 -36.09 -38.29
CA ILE A 91 26.89 -35.42 -39.05
C ILE A 91 26.54 -33.93 -39.25
N LEU A 92 25.33 -33.64 -39.73
CA LEU A 92 24.87 -32.26 -39.95
C LEU A 92 24.77 -31.47 -38.63
N GLY A 93 24.30 -32.11 -37.56
CA GLY A 93 24.18 -31.53 -36.23
C GLY A 93 25.53 -31.16 -35.62
N ASN A 94 26.57 -31.96 -35.86
CA ASN A 94 27.93 -31.63 -35.42
C ASN A 94 28.45 -30.34 -36.07
N ALA A 95 28.17 -30.14 -37.37
CA ALA A 95 28.52 -28.89 -38.05
C ALA A 95 27.63 -27.70 -37.64
N LEU A 96 26.34 -27.93 -37.38
CA LEU A 96 25.41 -26.90 -36.90
C LEU A 96 25.67 -26.46 -35.45
N LYS A 97 26.37 -27.28 -34.65
CA LYS A 97 26.67 -26.98 -33.24
C LYS A 97 27.35 -25.62 -33.07
N TRP A 98 28.38 -25.34 -33.86
CA TRP A 98 29.16 -24.10 -33.75
C TRP A 98 28.37 -22.83 -34.13
N PRO A 99 27.70 -22.74 -35.29
CA PRO A 99 26.91 -21.56 -35.63
C PRO A 99 25.77 -21.34 -34.63
N VAL A 100 25.09 -22.40 -34.19
CA VAL A 100 24.04 -22.28 -33.16
C VAL A 100 24.63 -21.81 -31.82
N ALA A 101 25.77 -22.36 -31.39
CA ALA A 101 26.45 -21.92 -30.17
C ALA A 101 26.88 -20.45 -30.25
N ILE A 102 27.35 -19.98 -31.41
CA ILE A 102 27.68 -18.56 -31.64
C ILE A 102 26.45 -17.68 -31.54
N VAL A 103 25.32 -18.07 -32.14
CA VAL A 103 24.07 -17.31 -32.04
C VAL A 103 23.58 -17.25 -30.60
N ILE A 104 23.62 -18.37 -29.86
CA ILE A 104 23.24 -18.41 -28.45
C ILE A 104 24.18 -17.54 -27.61
N ALA A 105 25.49 -17.62 -27.84
CA ALA A 105 26.47 -16.79 -27.14
C ALA A 105 26.27 -15.29 -27.44
N LEU A 106 25.96 -14.94 -28.69
CA LEU A 106 25.66 -13.58 -29.11
C LEU A 106 24.36 -13.06 -28.46
N MET A 107 23.31 -13.87 -28.42
CA MET A 107 22.08 -13.54 -27.70
C MET A 107 22.32 -13.40 -26.19
N GLY A 108 23.13 -14.28 -25.59
CA GLY A 108 23.53 -14.20 -24.19
C GLY A 108 24.31 -12.92 -23.89
N GLY A 109 25.28 -12.57 -24.74
CA GLY A 109 26.03 -11.32 -24.65
C GLY A 109 25.15 -10.09 -24.82
N LEU A 110 24.22 -10.10 -25.78
CA LEU A 110 23.22 -9.05 -25.96
C LEU A 110 22.30 -8.90 -24.75
N CYS A 111 21.90 -10.01 -24.12
CA CYS A 111 21.14 -10.00 -22.89
C CYS A 111 21.94 -9.37 -21.77
N MET A 112 23.20 -9.78 -21.55
CA MET A 112 24.06 -9.18 -20.52
C MET A 112 24.30 -7.68 -20.75
N TRP A 113 24.48 -7.27 -21.99
CA TRP A 113 24.69 -5.86 -22.34
C TRP A 113 23.41 -5.01 -22.21
N ARG A 114 22.24 -5.52 -22.65
CA ARG A 114 20.96 -4.80 -22.54
C ARG A 114 20.29 -4.90 -21.16
N ALA A 115 20.58 -5.96 -20.41
CA ALA A 115 20.08 -6.22 -19.06
C ALA A 115 21.03 -5.69 -17.99
N ALA A 116 21.71 -4.57 -18.25
CA ALA A 116 22.48 -3.86 -17.23
C ALA A 116 21.58 -3.61 -16.00
N PRO A 117 21.91 -4.15 -14.81
CA PRO A 117 21.14 -3.98 -13.58
C PRO A 117 20.89 -2.50 -13.22
N GLY A 118 21.79 -1.61 -13.66
CA GLY A 118 21.66 -0.16 -13.52
C GLY A 118 20.49 0.48 -14.29
N ARG A 119 19.77 -0.25 -15.16
CA ARG A 119 18.52 0.25 -15.76
C ARG A 119 17.36 0.31 -14.76
N PHE A 120 17.40 -0.55 -13.73
CA PHE A 120 16.34 -0.63 -12.71
C PHE A 120 16.81 -0.16 -11.32
N ALA A 121 18.13 -0.03 -11.11
CA ALA A 121 18.70 0.55 -9.91
C ALA A 121 19.23 1.96 -10.19
N LYS A 122 18.64 2.96 -9.53
CA LYS A 122 19.13 4.34 -9.51
C LYS A 122 19.72 4.64 -8.13
N ALA A 123 20.83 5.36 -8.06
CA ALA A 123 21.27 5.96 -6.82
C ALA A 123 20.29 7.09 -6.47
N LEU A 124 19.52 6.91 -5.41
CA LEU A 124 18.57 7.90 -4.90
C LEU A 124 19.16 8.55 -3.66
N ASP A 125 19.12 9.88 -3.61
CA ASP A 125 19.22 10.62 -2.36
C ASP A 125 17.87 10.57 -1.61
N LEU A 126 17.79 11.21 -0.44
CA LEU A 126 16.56 11.21 0.36
C LEU A 126 15.37 11.82 -0.43
N GLU A 127 15.61 12.90 -1.15
CA GLU A 127 14.60 13.59 -1.96
C GLU A 127 14.13 12.72 -3.13
N GLY A 128 15.06 12.07 -3.84
CA GLY A 128 14.74 11.12 -4.89
C GLY A 128 13.96 9.91 -4.39
N LEU A 129 14.27 9.41 -3.18
CA LEU A 129 13.52 8.32 -2.55
C LEU A 129 12.09 8.76 -2.20
N ILE A 130 11.93 9.94 -1.60
CA ILE A 130 10.62 10.52 -1.28
C ILE A 130 9.78 10.69 -2.55
N ALA A 131 10.37 11.23 -3.63
CA ALA A 131 9.68 11.42 -4.90
C ALA A 131 9.16 10.10 -5.49
N VAL A 132 10.01 9.06 -5.52
CA VAL A 132 9.61 7.73 -6.02
C VAL A 132 8.55 7.09 -5.11
N GLN A 133 8.67 7.21 -3.78
CA GLN A 133 7.67 6.69 -2.87
C GLN A 133 6.31 7.41 -3.00
N ALA A 134 6.31 8.71 -3.27
CA ALA A 134 5.09 9.48 -3.45
C ALA A 134 4.31 9.10 -4.73
N GLU A 135 4.97 8.52 -5.74
CA GLU A 135 4.29 7.92 -6.89
C GLU A 135 3.48 6.69 -6.49
N MET A 136 4.05 5.84 -5.61
CA MET A 136 3.38 4.62 -5.11
C MET A 136 2.36 4.91 -4.01
N PHE A 137 2.60 5.94 -3.19
CA PHE A 137 1.76 6.34 -2.06
C PHE A 137 1.30 7.79 -2.21
N PRO A 138 0.24 8.04 -2.99
CA PRO A 138 -0.26 9.39 -3.25
C PRO A 138 -0.61 10.19 -2.00
N THR A 139 -0.94 9.54 -0.89
CA THR A 139 -1.23 10.17 0.41
C THR A 139 -0.04 10.95 0.98
N LEU A 140 1.18 10.70 0.50
CA LEU A 140 2.39 11.44 0.89
C LEU A 140 2.71 12.63 -0.02
N LYS A 141 2.03 12.78 -1.18
CA LYS A 141 2.37 13.80 -2.19
C LYS A 141 2.34 15.22 -1.65
N GLY A 142 1.45 15.51 -0.70
CA GLY A 142 1.44 16.78 0.01
C GLY A 142 2.80 17.12 0.63
N PHE A 143 3.48 16.16 1.24
CA PHE A 143 4.70 16.44 1.99
C PHE A 143 5.97 16.53 1.14
N VAL A 144 5.95 16.04 -0.11
CA VAL A 144 7.16 15.89 -0.95
C VAL A 144 7.94 17.18 -1.14
N ARG A 145 7.26 18.30 -1.38
CA ARG A 145 7.92 19.60 -1.62
C ARG A 145 8.15 20.40 -0.34
N ARG A 146 7.58 19.95 0.79
CA ARG A 146 7.65 20.63 2.08
C ARG A 146 8.93 20.22 2.79
N ARG A 147 9.97 21.06 2.65
CA ARG A 147 11.28 20.86 3.28
C ARG A 147 11.22 21.16 4.78
N LEU A 148 10.63 20.24 5.54
CA LEU A 148 10.61 20.27 7.01
C LEU A 148 11.89 19.62 7.57
N ASP A 149 13.05 20.17 7.18
CA ASP A 149 14.37 19.59 7.42
C ASP A 149 14.98 19.96 8.79
N ARG A 150 14.35 20.90 9.52
CA ARG A 150 14.84 21.41 10.79
C ARG A 150 13.85 21.18 11.92
N LEU A 151 14.38 20.84 13.08
CA LEU A 151 13.62 20.83 14.32
C LEU A 151 13.28 22.28 14.70
N VAL A 152 11.99 22.56 14.74
CA VAL A 152 11.41 23.87 15.04
C VAL A 152 10.75 23.81 16.42
N THR A 153 10.98 24.81 17.25
CA THR A 153 10.20 25.01 18.48
C THR A 153 8.80 25.54 18.13
N PRO A 154 7.73 25.06 18.79
CA PRO A 154 6.38 25.56 18.55
C PRO A 154 6.31 27.08 18.69
N THR A 155 5.60 27.74 17.77
CA THR A 155 5.39 29.19 17.80
C THR A 155 4.67 29.59 19.09
N ASP A 156 4.98 30.76 19.64
CA ASP A 156 4.30 31.31 20.81
C ASP A 156 2.82 31.63 20.49
N GLY A 157 1.95 31.42 21.47
CA GLY A 157 0.50 31.55 21.28
C GLY A 157 -0.11 30.38 20.50
N ILE A 158 -0.78 30.66 19.38
CA ILE A 158 -1.47 29.64 18.57
C ILE A 158 -0.41 28.88 17.75
N PRO A 159 -0.28 27.55 17.93
CA PRO A 159 0.72 26.77 17.21
C PRO A 159 0.41 26.73 15.70
N LEU A 160 1.46 26.78 14.89
CA LEU A 160 1.32 26.62 13.44
C LEU A 160 0.91 25.18 13.08
N PRO A 161 0.29 24.97 11.91
CA PRO A 161 -0.17 23.64 11.52
C PRO A 161 0.93 22.57 11.53
N ALA A 162 2.15 22.90 11.08
CA ALA A 162 3.25 21.95 11.03
C ALA A 162 4.05 21.82 12.36
N ASP A 163 3.86 22.72 13.33
CA ASP A 163 4.60 22.72 14.60
C ASP A 163 4.55 21.35 15.32
N PRO A 164 5.55 21.01 16.15
CA PRO A 164 5.47 19.80 16.96
C PRO A 164 4.32 19.86 17.98
N ALA A 165 3.89 18.71 18.49
CA ALA A 165 2.81 18.64 19.47
C ALA A 165 3.22 19.37 20.76
N LEU A 166 2.31 20.14 21.34
CA LEU A 166 2.58 20.84 22.60
C LEU A 166 2.70 19.84 23.75
N THR A 167 3.62 20.13 24.67
CA THR A 167 3.66 19.46 25.98
C THR A 167 2.47 19.89 26.83
N ARG A 168 2.17 19.12 27.88
CA ARG A 168 1.11 19.47 28.85
C ARG A 168 1.31 20.87 29.44
N ALA A 169 2.55 21.21 29.81
CA ALA A 169 2.87 22.50 30.42
C ALA A 169 2.70 23.65 29.43
N GLU A 170 3.23 23.52 28.20
CA GLU A 170 3.08 24.53 27.15
C GLU A 170 1.62 24.75 26.78
N TRP A 171 0.85 23.68 26.61
CA TRP A 171 -0.58 23.79 26.29
C TRP A 171 -1.36 24.43 27.43
N GLY A 172 -1.09 24.02 28.67
CA GLY A 172 -1.73 24.57 29.86
C GLY A 172 -1.48 26.07 30.02
N ALA A 173 -0.23 26.52 29.85
CA ALA A 173 0.14 27.93 29.92
C ALA A 173 -0.51 28.78 28.80
N ARG A 174 -0.84 28.18 27.65
CA ARG A 174 -1.44 28.90 26.50
C ARG A 174 -2.96 28.96 26.53
N PHE A 175 -3.61 27.91 27.02
CA PHE A 175 -5.07 27.74 26.83
C PHE A 175 -5.86 27.52 28.12
N ALA A 176 -5.20 27.16 29.23
CA ALA A 176 -5.85 26.87 30.50
C ALA A 176 -5.53 27.94 31.55
N VAL A 177 -5.53 29.21 31.14
CA VAL A 177 -5.19 30.36 32.00
C VAL A 177 -6.34 31.37 32.15
N ASP A 178 -6.37 32.10 33.26
CA ASP A 178 -7.23 33.27 33.50
C ASP A 178 -6.63 34.56 32.90
N ALA A 179 -7.30 35.70 33.08
CA ALA A 179 -6.80 37.01 32.63
C ALA A 179 -5.53 37.49 33.38
N GLN A 180 -5.06 36.74 34.39
CA GLN A 180 -3.85 37.00 35.16
C GLN A 180 -2.78 35.92 34.92
N ASP A 181 -2.88 35.15 33.83
CA ASP A 181 -1.96 34.07 33.43
C ASP A 181 -1.80 32.94 34.46
N ARG A 182 -2.80 32.72 35.33
CA ARG A 182 -2.82 31.60 36.28
C ARG A 182 -3.74 30.50 35.80
N TYR A 183 -3.50 29.27 36.24
CA TYR A 183 -4.34 28.13 35.89
C TYR A 183 -5.83 28.39 36.18
N SER A 184 -6.66 28.19 35.17
CA SER A 184 -8.12 28.36 35.21
C SER A 184 -8.80 27.09 34.73
N GLU A 185 -9.61 26.49 35.61
CA GLU A 185 -10.39 25.30 35.26
C GLU A 185 -11.45 25.61 34.20
N THR A 186 -12.06 26.80 34.25
CA THR A 186 -12.99 27.28 33.21
C THR A 186 -12.29 27.44 31.86
N GLY A 187 -11.08 28.04 31.84
CA GLY A 187 -10.29 28.17 30.62
C GLY A 187 -9.90 26.81 30.03
N ALA A 188 -9.50 25.86 30.89
CA ALA A 188 -9.21 24.49 30.49
C ALA A 188 -10.45 23.79 29.90
N LEU A 189 -11.62 23.95 30.52
CA LEU A 189 -12.88 23.39 30.04
C LEU A 189 -13.24 23.94 28.66
N GLU A 190 -13.17 25.25 28.46
CA GLU A 190 -13.42 25.88 27.16
C GLU A 190 -12.43 25.41 26.10
N ALA A 191 -11.15 25.31 26.44
CA ALA A 191 -10.10 24.85 25.54
C ALA A 191 -10.26 23.38 25.13
N PHE A 192 -10.63 22.50 26.06
CA PHE A 192 -10.95 21.11 25.74
C PHE A 192 -12.26 20.97 24.98
N THR A 193 -13.26 21.80 25.26
CA THR A 193 -14.52 21.82 24.51
C THR A 193 -14.29 22.21 23.06
N ARG A 194 -13.39 23.16 22.78
CA ARG A 194 -12.98 23.53 21.41
C ARG A 194 -12.41 22.34 20.61
N GLN A 195 -11.80 21.35 21.26
CA GLN A 195 -11.29 20.15 20.58
C GLN A 195 -12.41 19.21 20.08
N LEU A 196 -13.66 19.38 20.56
CA LEU A 196 -14.80 18.56 20.13
C LEU A 196 -15.34 18.98 18.75
N GLY A 197 -15.01 20.20 18.31
CA GLY A 197 -15.55 20.77 17.08
C GLY A 197 -16.97 21.31 17.25
N ARG A 198 -17.80 21.16 16.22
CA ARG A 198 -19.23 21.56 16.26
C ARG A 198 -20.09 20.40 16.73
N HIS A 199 -21.33 20.68 17.11
CA HIS A 199 -22.32 19.62 17.26
C HIS A 199 -22.52 18.86 15.95
N TRP A 200 -22.54 17.54 16.06
CA TRP A 200 -22.85 16.66 14.95
C TRP A 200 -24.33 16.79 14.59
N SER A 201 -24.61 16.83 13.29
CA SER A 201 -25.97 16.92 12.77
C SER A 201 -26.13 16.08 11.51
N SER A 202 -25.35 16.37 10.48
CA SER A 202 -25.32 15.60 9.24
C SER A 202 -24.00 15.80 8.50
N ILE A 203 -23.71 14.90 7.56
CA ILE A 203 -22.55 15.06 6.68
C ILE A 203 -22.60 16.34 5.84
N ASN A 204 -23.78 16.78 5.41
CA ASN A 204 -23.92 17.99 4.60
C ASN A 204 -23.58 19.27 5.37
N ALA A 205 -23.77 19.25 6.69
CA ALA A 205 -23.42 20.33 7.60
C ALA A 205 -21.95 20.29 8.04
N ALA A 206 -21.19 19.23 7.73
CA ALA A 206 -19.79 19.07 8.10
C ALA A 206 -18.87 19.99 7.27
N SER A 207 -17.65 20.28 7.76
CA SER A 207 -16.67 21.12 7.06
C SER A 207 -16.13 20.39 5.84
N PRO A 208 -15.51 21.10 4.88
CA PRO A 208 -14.88 20.45 3.73
C PRO A 208 -13.92 19.32 4.11
N VAL A 209 -13.10 19.50 5.15
CA VAL A 209 -12.15 18.46 5.62
C VAL A 209 -12.88 17.29 6.27
N GLU A 210 -13.90 17.57 7.08
CA GLU A 210 -14.71 16.53 7.73
C GLU A 210 -15.48 15.71 6.68
N GLN A 211 -16.06 16.34 5.65
CA GLN A 211 -16.77 15.65 4.55
C GLN A 211 -15.86 14.66 3.83
N VAL A 212 -14.66 15.09 3.44
CA VAL A 212 -13.69 14.23 2.74
C VAL A 212 -13.29 13.03 3.62
N LEU A 213 -13.03 13.27 4.91
CA LEU A 213 -12.63 12.20 5.84
C LEU A 213 -13.78 11.23 6.15
N LEU A 214 -15.00 11.74 6.36
CA LEU A 214 -16.19 10.90 6.57
C LEU A 214 -16.40 9.96 5.40
N VAL A 215 -16.34 10.48 4.17
CA VAL A 215 -16.46 9.67 2.95
C VAL A 215 -15.34 8.64 2.85
N ALA A 216 -14.08 9.04 3.06
CA ALA A 216 -12.95 8.12 2.98
C ALA A 216 -13.04 7.00 4.03
N PHE A 217 -13.45 7.31 5.26
CA PHE A 217 -13.60 6.33 6.34
C PHE A 217 -14.80 5.42 6.11
N ALA A 218 -15.91 5.92 5.57
CA ALA A 218 -17.05 5.11 5.17
C ALA A 218 -16.71 4.16 4.02
N MET A 219 -16.01 4.63 2.98
CA MET A 219 -15.49 3.76 1.92
C MET A 219 -14.60 2.66 2.50
N HIS A 220 -13.72 2.99 3.44
CA HIS A 220 -12.87 1.99 4.10
C HIS A 220 -13.71 0.99 4.90
N TYR A 221 -14.68 1.45 5.69
CA TYR A 221 -15.62 0.60 6.44
C TYR A 221 -16.35 -0.40 5.53
N LEU A 222 -16.83 0.07 4.37
CA LEU A 222 -17.47 -0.73 3.31
C LEU A 222 -16.48 -1.60 2.52
N GLN A 223 -15.24 -1.75 2.99
CA GLN A 223 -14.15 -2.52 2.37
C GLN A 223 -13.74 -2.04 0.97
N ARG A 224 -14.14 -0.82 0.57
CA ARG A 224 -13.72 -0.13 -0.66
C ARG A 224 -12.38 0.58 -0.47
N ARG A 225 -11.37 -0.17 0.01
CA ARG A 225 -10.06 0.36 0.43
C ARG A 225 -9.33 1.15 -0.66
N ARG A 226 -9.46 0.71 -1.93
CA ARG A 226 -8.82 1.39 -3.07
C ARG A 226 -9.41 2.77 -3.30
N GLU A 227 -10.73 2.91 -3.21
CA GLU A 227 -11.43 4.19 -3.40
C GLU A 227 -11.15 5.14 -2.24
N ALA A 228 -11.14 4.63 -1.01
CA ALA A 228 -10.75 5.40 0.18
C ALA A 228 -9.34 5.98 0.03
N LEU A 229 -8.35 5.15 -0.34
CA LEU A 229 -6.97 5.59 -0.54
C LEU A 229 -6.80 6.49 -1.77
N ALA A 230 -7.61 6.30 -2.82
CA ALA A 230 -7.62 7.20 -3.98
C ALA A 230 -8.09 8.60 -3.58
N LEU A 231 -9.21 8.72 -2.84
CA LEU A 231 -9.73 10.00 -2.36
C LEU A 231 -8.74 10.69 -1.41
N LEU A 232 -8.14 9.97 -0.47
CA LEU A 232 -7.10 10.51 0.42
C LEU A 232 -5.82 10.88 -0.33
N GLY A 233 -5.50 10.14 -1.39
CA GLY A 233 -4.41 10.42 -2.32
C GLY A 233 -4.63 11.71 -3.10
N GLU A 234 -5.81 11.88 -3.68
CA GLU A 234 -6.24 13.13 -4.33
C GLU A 234 -6.21 14.31 -3.34
N PHE A 235 -6.66 14.08 -2.11
CA PHE A 235 -6.66 15.07 -1.05
C PHE A 235 -5.25 15.58 -0.72
N SER A 236 -4.29 14.66 -0.56
CA SER A 236 -2.89 15.01 -0.31
C SER A 236 -2.22 15.64 -1.54
N ALA A 237 -2.44 15.08 -2.73
CA ALA A 237 -1.86 15.57 -3.98
C ALA A 237 -2.34 16.98 -4.33
N GLY A 238 -3.62 17.28 -4.11
CA GLY A 238 -4.20 18.61 -4.35
C GLY A 238 -3.61 19.71 -3.46
N LEU A 239 -2.83 19.34 -2.44
CA LEU A 239 -2.15 20.26 -1.53
C LEU A 239 -0.63 20.21 -1.67
N ALA A 240 -0.07 19.59 -2.73
CA ALA A 240 1.37 19.47 -2.92
C ALA A 240 2.09 20.81 -3.12
N ASP A 241 1.42 21.78 -3.76
CA ASP A 241 2.03 23.04 -4.21
C ASP A 241 1.56 24.28 -3.40
N VAL A 242 0.86 24.07 -2.28
CA VAL A 242 0.27 25.15 -1.47
C VAL A 242 0.96 25.25 -0.10
N GLY A 243 1.09 26.45 0.47
CA GLY A 243 1.65 26.63 1.82
C GLY A 243 3.09 26.11 1.95
N LEU A 244 3.92 26.50 0.98
CA LEU A 244 5.35 26.22 0.92
C LEU A 244 6.13 27.38 1.58
N ASP A 245 5.70 27.79 2.78
CA ASP A 245 6.12 29.04 3.42
C ASP A 245 7.45 28.93 4.20
N GLY A 246 8.29 27.95 3.83
CA GLY A 246 9.62 27.73 4.41
C GLY A 246 9.69 26.59 5.44
N PRO A 247 10.67 26.61 6.36
CA PRO A 247 11.01 25.47 7.21
C PRO A 247 9.97 25.18 8.31
N HIS A 248 9.12 26.17 8.62
CA HIS A 248 8.02 26.04 9.58
C HIS A 248 6.75 25.45 8.96
N GLY A 249 6.76 25.11 7.66
CA GLY A 249 5.56 24.72 6.94
C GLY A 249 4.61 25.89 6.72
N PRO A 250 3.31 25.64 6.49
CA PRO A 250 2.36 26.71 6.18
C PRO A 250 2.13 27.63 7.39
N LEU A 251 2.13 28.95 7.17
CA LEU A 251 1.93 29.95 8.23
C LEU A 251 0.48 30.04 8.71
N ALA A 252 -0.46 29.45 7.96
CA ALA A 252 -1.87 29.37 8.28
C ALA A 252 -2.44 28.01 7.89
N PRO A 253 -3.56 27.56 8.49
CA PRO A 253 -4.22 26.33 8.08
C PRO A 253 -4.57 26.32 6.59
N LEU A 254 -4.26 25.22 5.92
CA LEU A 254 -4.55 25.03 4.49
C LEU A 254 -6.04 24.85 4.25
N THR A 255 -6.50 25.24 3.06
CA THR A 255 -7.89 25.02 2.63
C THR A 255 -8.00 23.79 1.76
N VAL A 256 -9.05 22.98 1.96
CA VAL A 256 -9.31 21.78 1.14
C VAL A 256 -9.61 22.20 -0.31
N PRO A 257 -8.93 21.62 -1.33
CA PRO A 257 -9.21 21.94 -2.73
C PRO A 257 -10.66 21.61 -3.11
N GLU A 258 -11.32 22.52 -3.83
CA GLU A 258 -12.73 22.33 -4.24
C GLU A 258 -12.96 21.08 -5.09
N SER A 259 -11.97 20.68 -5.89
CA SER A 259 -12.01 19.44 -6.67
C SER A 259 -12.18 18.22 -5.79
N VAL A 260 -11.46 18.14 -4.67
CA VAL A 260 -11.52 17.03 -3.70
C VAL A 260 -12.85 17.02 -2.96
N VAL A 261 -13.36 18.20 -2.59
CA VAL A 261 -14.71 18.33 -1.99
C VAL A 261 -15.77 17.85 -2.96
N ARG A 262 -15.64 18.17 -4.26
CA ARG A 262 -16.55 17.69 -5.30
C ARG A 262 -16.46 16.17 -5.47
N SER A 263 -15.26 15.59 -5.47
CA SER A 263 -15.07 14.12 -5.48
C SER A 263 -15.78 13.47 -4.30
N ALA A 264 -15.60 13.99 -3.07
CA ALA A 264 -16.28 13.49 -1.88
C ALA A 264 -17.81 13.60 -1.98
N ARG A 265 -18.33 14.75 -2.41
CA ARG A 265 -19.78 14.95 -2.60
C ARG A 265 -20.37 14.07 -3.70
N SER A 266 -19.61 13.78 -4.75
CA SER A 266 -20.03 12.83 -5.78
C SER A 266 -20.19 11.43 -5.20
N ALA A 267 -19.29 11.01 -4.30
CA ALA A 267 -19.41 9.73 -3.63
C ALA A 267 -20.63 9.63 -2.71
N LEU A 268 -21.13 10.74 -2.17
CA LEU A 268 -22.36 10.78 -1.36
C LEU A 268 -23.65 10.51 -2.16
N GLN A 269 -23.58 10.46 -3.50
CA GLN A 269 -24.69 9.95 -4.32
C GLN A 269 -24.93 8.45 -4.09
N ASP A 270 -23.91 7.74 -3.61
CA ASP A 270 -24.02 6.36 -3.19
C ASP A 270 -24.72 6.26 -1.83
N LYS A 271 -25.90 5.63 -1.83
CA LYS A 271 -26.70 5.46 -0.61
C LYS A 271 -26.02 4.57 0.43
N GLU A 272 -25.16 3.63 0.03
CA GLU A 272 -24.44 2.79 1.00
C GLU A 272 -23.47 3.62 1.84
N ILE A 273 -22.77 4.56 1.20
CA ILE A 273 -21.85 5.48 1.87
C ILE A 273 -22.61 6.38 2.84
N THR A 274 -23.68 7.04 2.38
CA THR A 274 -24.47 7.94 3.22
C THR A 274 -25.11 7.20 4.39
N ASN A 275 -25.74 6.04 4.15
CA ASN A 275 -26.35 5.23 5.21
C ASN A 275 -25.32 4.74 6.23
N CYS A 276 -24.11 4.36 5.78
CA CYS A 276 -23.02 3.97 6.67
C CYS A 276 -22.64 5.12 7.61
N ILE A 277 -22.48 6.33 7.07
CA ILE A 277 -22.10 7.51 7.84
C ILE A 277 -23.21 7.85 8.84
N ASP A 278 -24.46 7.91 8.40
CA ASP A 278 -25.59 8.23 9.27
C ASP A 278 -25.74 7.21 10.41
N THR A 279 -25.64 5.92 10.09
CA THR A 279 -25.79 4.83 11.08
C THR A 279 -24.65 4.81 12.09
N VAL A 280 -23.39 4.97 11.65
CA VAL A 280 -22.24 4.88 12.56
C VAL A 280 -22.11 6.15 13.40
N CYS A 281 -22.39 7.32 12.82
CA CYS A 281 -22.25 8.60 13.50
C CYS A 281 -23.47 9.00 14.35
N GLU A 282 -24.59 8.26 14.32
CA GLU A 282 -25.79 8.53 15.15
C GLU A 282 -25.48 8.58 16.66
N ARG A 283 -24.42 7.89 17.08
CA ARG A 283 -24.00 7.76 18.49
C ARG A 283 -23.09 8.89 18.96
N SER A 284 -22.82 9.87 18.11
CA SER A 284 -21.90 10.97 18.40
C SER A 284 -22.63 12.32 18.36
N GLY A 285 -22.42 13.13 19.40
CA GLY A 285 -22.98 14.47 19.57
C GLY A 285 -22.12 15.58 18.97
N TRP A 286 -20.88 15.28 18.57
CA TRP A 286 -19.91 16.24 18.06
C TRP A 286 -19.21 15.76 16.79
N SER A 287 -18.79 16.68 15.91
CA SER A 287 -18.23 16.32 14.60
C SER A 287 -16.92 15.56 14.70
N VAL A 288 -16.05 15.94 15.63
CA VAL A 288 -14.78 15.25 15.85
C VAL A 288 -15.03 13.85 16.40
N THR A 289 -15.94 13.68 17.36
CA THR A 289 -16.24 12.34 17.91
C THR A 289 -16.96 11.44 16.90
N ALA A 290 -17.80 11.99 16.02
CA ALA A 290 -18.41 11.27 14.91
C ALA A 290 -17.36 10.70 13.95
N LEU A 291 -16.37 11.51 13.56
CA LEU A 291 -15.23 11.06 12.75
C LEU A 291 -14.36 10.02 13.49
N MET A 292 -14.13 10.21 14.79
CA MET A 292 -13.37 9.27 15.61
C MET A 292 -14.07 7.91 15.69
N THR A 293 -15.40 7.91 15.88
CA THR A 293 -16.23 6.69 15.88
C THR A 293 -16.18 6.00 14.53
N LEU A 294 -16.40 6.73 13.43
CA LEU A 294 -16.36 6.15 12.09
C LEU A 294 -14.99 5.57 11.74
N LEU A 295 -13.90 6.27 12.04
CA LEU A 295 -12.53 5.75 11.81
C LEU A 295 -12.26 4.51 12.67
N HIS A 296 -12.70 4.49 13.92
CA HIS A 296 -12.55 3.34 14.80
C HIS A 296 -13.30 2.12 14.26
N GLU A 297 -14.57 2.27 13.88
CA GLU A 297 -15.37 1.20 13.29
C GLU A 297 -14.83 0.75 11.93
N ALA A 298 -14.36 1.68 11.10
CA ALA A 298 -13.74 1.35 9.82
C ALA A 298 -12.50 0.47 9.99
N ARG A 299 -11.68 0.74 11.02
CA ARG A 299 -10.51 -0.09 11.36
C ARG A 299 -10.90 -1.47 11.88
N ARG A 300 -11.97 -1.54 12.68
CA ARG A 300 -12.50 -2.81 13.21
C ARG A 300 -13.04 -3.69 12.09
N GLN A 301 -13.78 -3.10 11.15
CA GLN A 301 -14.47 -3.82 10.08
C GLN A 301 -13.57 -4.20 8.90
N ALA A 302 -12.66 -3.31 8.51
CA ALA A 302 -11.89 -3.44 7.28
C ALA A 302 -10.37 -3.43 7.49
N GLY A 303 -9.90 -3.50 8.73
CA GLY A 303 -8.48 -3.56 9.06
C GLY A 303 -7.78 -2.19 8.97
N VAL A 304 -6.46 -2.20 8.90
CA VAL A 304 -5.62 -1.02 9.11
C VAL A 304 -5.93 0.13 8.13
N LEU A 305 -6.29 1.29 8.68
CA LEU A 305 -6.24 2.60 8.02
C LEU A 305 -5.33 3.51 8.85
N ALA A 306 -4.06 3.58 8.44
CA ALA A 306 -3.01 4.25 9.19
C ALA A 306 -3.18 5.77 9.17
N PRO A 307 -2.81 6.49 10.25
CA PRO A 307 -2.81 7.96 10.24
C PRO A 307 -1.97 8.58 9.12
N SER A 308 -0.92 7.90 8.65
CA SER A 308 -0.12 8.33 7.51
C SER A 308 -0.93 8.50 6.21
N SER A 309 -2.04 7.79 6.05
CA SER A 309 -2.92 7.91 4.88
C SER A 309 -3.66 9.25 4.82
N PHE A 310 -3.79 9.96 5.94
CA PHE A 310 -4.46 11.27 6.02
C PHE A 310 -3.62 12.30 6.80
N ALA A 311 -2.29 12.13 6.83
CA ALA A 311 -1.37 13.02 7.55
C ALA A 311 -1.49 14.50 7.14
N ILE A 312 -1.91 14.77 5.90
CA ILE A 312 -2.10 16.13 5.38
C ILE A 312 -3.14 16.94 6.18
N VAL A 313 -4.06 16.25 6.88
CA VAL A 313 -5.05 16.88 7.77
C VAL A 313 -4.37 17.71 8.85
N LYS A 314 -3.16 17.34 9.32
CA LYS A 314 -2.40 18.14 10.28
C LYS A 314 -2.21 19.59 9.81
N LEU A 315 -2.04 19.80 8.51
CA LEU A 315 -1.81 21.12 7.92
C LEU A 315 -3.10 21.91 7.68
N ILE A 316 -4.27 21.30 7.85
CA ILE A 316 -5.60 21.86 7.57
C ILE A 316 -6.35 22.09 8.89
N ASP A 317 -6.40 21.07 9.72
CA ASP A 317 -7.02 21.08 11.03
C ASP A 317 -6.16 20.25 12.00
N ARG A 318 -5.33 20.97 12.73
CA ARG A 318 -4.37 20.41 13.69
C ARG A 318 -5.08 19.67 14.83
N SER A 319 -6.19 20.21 15.34
CA SER A 319 -6.92 19.58 16.45
C SER A 319 -7.58 18.29 16.00
N LEU A 320 -8.25 18.31 14.83
CA LEU A 320 -8.83 17.12 14.22
C LEU A 320 -7.78 16.04 13.94
N TRP A 321 -6.61 16.42 13.42
CA TRP A 321 -5.51 15.49 13.20
C TRP A 321 -5.11 14.76 14.49
N TYR A 322 -4.87 15.48 15.58
CA TYR A 322 -4.47 14.85 16.84
C TYR A 322 -5.61 13.99 17.43
N ALA A 323 -6.86 14.41 17.28
CA ALA A 323 -8.02 13.62 17.71
C ALA A 323 -8.08 12.26 16.96
N LEU A 324 -7.89 12.26 15.64
CA LEU A 324 -7.89 11.03 14.84
C LEU A 324 -6.62 10.20 15.03
N HIS A 325 -5.45 10.85 15.12
CA HIS A 325 -4.16 10.18 15.35
C HIS A 325 -4.10 9.51 16.72
N SER A 326 -4.80 10.04 17.72
CA SER A 326 -4.85 9.43 19.05
C SER A 326 -5.64 8.12 19.10
N LEU A 327 -6.24 7.67 18.00
CA LEU A 327 -6.98 6.39 17.94
C LEU A 327 -5.97 5.24 17.81
N GLY A 328 -6.02 4.31 18.76
CA GLY A 328 -5.40 2.99 18.62
C GLY A 328 -6.07 2.12 17.57
N PHE A 329 -5.53 0.91 17.40
CA PHE A 329 -6.23 -0.14 16.69
C PHE A 329 -7.30 -0.74 17.63
N PRO A 330 -8.54 -0.96 17.16
CA PRO A 330 -9.58 -1.56 17.98
C PRO A 330 -9.17 -2.96 18.44
N ALA A 331 -9.24 -3.22 19.75
CA ALA A 331 -9.07 -4.55 20.33
C ALA A 331 -10.44 -5.24 20.45
N GLU A 332 -10.45 -6.58 20.50
CA GLU A 332 -11.67 -7.36 20.75
C GLU A 332 -12.24 -7.07 22.14
N ILE A 333 -11.38 -6.70 23.09
CA ILE A 333 -11.73 -6.29 24.44
C ILE A 333 -11.67 -4.75 24.50
N PRO A 334 -12.80 -4.03 24.72
CA PRO A 334 -12.81 -2.57 24.74
C PRO A 334 -11.88 -1.92 25.80
N ALA A 335 -11.58 -2.64 26.88
CA ALA A 335 -10.62 -2.21 27.90
C ALA A 335 -9.16 -2.26 27.42
N GLU A 336 -8.89 -2.93 26.30
CA GLU A 336 -7.57 -3.09 25.68
C GLU A 336 -7.38 -2.18 24.47
N ASP A 337 -8.30 -1.24 24.20
CA ASP A 337 -8.13 -0.16 23.21
C ASP A 337 -6.99 0.79 23.67
N LEU A 338 -5.76 0.29 23.56
CA LEU A 338 -4.53 0.93 24.02
C LEU A 338 -4.10 1.98 22.99
N HIS A 339 -4.38 3.25 23.30
CA HIS A 339 -3.46 4.32 22.94
C HIS A 339 -3.06 5.03 24.23
N PRO A 340 -1.93 4.63 24.86
CA PRO A 340 -1.69 4.87 26.30
C PRO A 340 -1.50 6.33 26.70
N ASN A 341 -1.38 7.28 25.76
CA ASN A 341 -1.33 8.70 26.08
C ASN A 341 -1.70 9.57 24.86
N PRO A 342 -2.95 10.05 24.73
CA PRO A 342 -3.26 11.04 23.70
C PRO A 342 -2.44 12.31 23.96
N ARG A 343 -2.00 12.98 22.89
CA ARG A 343 -1.41 14.32 23.04
C ARG A 343 -2.44 15.24 23.68
N ILE A 344 -1.99 16.23 24.46
CA ILE A 344 -2.87 17.16 25.18
C ILE A 344 -3.85 17.89 24.25
N GLU A 345 -3.46 18.10 23.00
CA GLU A 345 -4.26 18.70 21.92
C GLU A 345 -5.43 17.81 21.43
N ALA A 346 -5.51 16.56 21.91
CA ALA A 346 -6.60 15.62 21.65
C ALA A 346 -7.27 15.11 22.93
N ALA A 347 -6.82 15.53 24.12
CA ALA A 347 -7.28 14.97 25.38
C ALA A 347 -8.77 15.21 25.64
N GLY A 348 -9.29 16.40 25.29
CA GLY A 348 -10.70 16.74 25.40
C GLY A 348 -11.57 15.89 24.46
N ALA A 349 -11.20 15.83 23.18
CA ALA A 349 -11.87 14.96 22.19
C ALA A 349 -11.88 13.49 22.63
N ARG A 350 -10.78 13.02 23.20
CA ARG A 350 -10.66 11.64 23.72
C ARG A 350 -11.53 11.35 24.90
N ALA A 351 -11.50 12.22 25.92
CA ALA A 351 -12.32 12.08 27.10
C ALA A 351 -13.80 12.01 26.70
N HIS A 352 -14.26 12.93 25.86
CA HIS A 352 -15.64 12.95 25.44
C HIS A 352 -16.03 11.74 24.60
N TRP A 353 -15.23 11.38 23.60
CA TRP A 353 -15.46 10.19 22.77
C TRP A 353 -15.51 8.90 23.59
N SER A 354 -14.69 8.78 24.64
CA SER A 354 -14.71 7.62 25.53
C SER A 354 -16.03 7.48 26.29
N GLU A 355 -16.62 8.60 26.72
CA GLU A 355 -17.93 8.61 27.38
C GLU A 355 -19.05 8.30 26.38
N GLU A 356 -19.04 8.88 25.18
CA GLU A 356 -20.02 8.54 24.14
C GLU A 356 -19.99 7.05 23.78
N ARG A 357 -18.80 6.46 23.67
CA ARG A 357 -18.66 5.00 23.49
C ARG A 357 -19.14 4.20 24.68
N ARG A 358 -18.92 4.68 25.91
CA ARG A 358 -19.42 4.01 27.11
C ARG A 358 -20.94 3.98 27.17
N TYR A 359 -21.60 5.09 26.81
CA TYR A 359 -23.06 5.20 26.86
C TYR A 359 -23.77 4.78 25.56
N GLN A 360 -23.04 4.57 24.46
CA GLN A 360 -23.56 4.21 23.13
C GLN A 360 -24.65 5.17 22.63
N ARG A 361 -24.53 6.46 22.97
CA ARG A 361 -25.50 7.51 22.60
C ARG A 361 -24.78 8.86 22.50
N PRO A 362 -25.31 9.81 21.72
CA PRO A 362 -24.73 11.14 21.61
C PRO A 362 -24.82 11.89 22.95
N ILE A 363 -23.76 12.61 23.32
CA ILE A 363 -23.72 13.47 24.50
C ILE A 363 -23.42 14.90 24.06
N TYR A 364 -24.40 15.79 24.19
CA TYR A 364 -24.23 17.19 23.76
C TYR A 364 -23.52 18.06 24.79
N ILE A 365 -23.48 17.64 26.05
CA ILE A 365 -22.76 18.36 27.12
C ILE A 365 -21.30 17.88 27.10
N PRO A 366 -20.29 18.77 27.04
CA PRO A 366 -18.89 18.39 27.04
C PRO A 366 -18.51 17.53 28.26
N ALA A 367 -18.15 16.28 28.01
CA ALA A 367 -17.73 15.31 29.03
C ALA A 367 -16.20 15.18 29.02
N VAL A 368 -15.52 16.19 29.56
CA VAL A 368 -14.04 16.33 29.49
C VAL A 368 -13.34 16.21 30.85
N GLU A 369 -14.03 15.70 31.87
CA GLU A 369 -13.51 15.61 33.25
C GLU A 369 -12.19 14.83 33.32
N ASN A 370 -12.07 13.72 32.60
CA ASN A 370 -10.84 12.94 32.54
C ASN A 370 -9.66 13.76 31.96
N ALA A 371 -9.93 14.68 31.02
CA ALA A 371 -8.92 15.57 30.48
C ALA A 371 -8.58 16.73 31.44
N LEU A 372 -9.56 17.26 32.18
CA LEU A 372 -9.34 18.27 33.21
C LEU A 372 -8.46 17.74 34.35
N ALA A 373 -8.72 16.50 34.79
CA ALA A 373 -7.92 15.83 35.81
C ALA A 373 -6.43 15.73 35.39
N ILE A 374 -6.15 15.61 34.09
CA ILE A 374 -4.78 15.63 33.57
C ILE A 374 -4.15 16.99 33.79
N LEU A 375 -4.85 18.13 33.86
CA LEU A 375 -4.20 19.44 34.02
C LEU A 375 -4.13 19.93 35.45
N ARG A 376 -5.02 19.47 36.34
CA ARG A 376 -5.07 19.92 37.73
C ARG A 376 -3.67 19.84 38.39
N PRO A 377 -3.22 20.92 39.05
CA PRO A 377 -1.99 20.87 39.82
C PRO A 377 -2.17 19.83 40.94
N ILE A 378 -1.18 18.96 41.10
CA ILE A 378 -1.15 18.04 42.24
C ILE A 378 -0.96 18.94 43.48
N PRO A 379 -1.83 18.86 44.50
CA PRO A 379 -1.59 19.57 45.75
C PRO A 379 -0.20 19.19 46.24
N GLU A 380 0.66 20.17 46.51
CA GLU A 380 1.97 19.91 47.10
C GLU A 380 1.76 19.02 48.32
N ALA A 381 2.26 17.78 48.25
CA ALA A 381 2.44 16.99 49.44
C ALA A 381 3.38 17.80 50.33
N GLN A 382 2.84 18.37 51.41
CA GLN A 382 3.66 18.95 52.46
C GLN A 382 4.65 17.88 52.93
N GLY A 383 5.93 18.08 52.61
CA GLY A 383 7.04 17.31 53.16
C GLY A 383 7.58 16.18 52.27
N SER A 384 8.60 16.49 51.47
CA SER A 384 9.99 16.08 51.71
C SER A 384 10.80 16.27 50.42
N SER A 385 11.72 17.22 50.43
CA SER A 385 12.75 17.34 49.42
C SER A 385 13.68 16.12 49.49
N HIS A 386 13.44 15.12 48.66
CA HIS A 386 14.42 14.09 48.37
C HIS A 386 14.60 14.01 46.85
N ASP A 387 15.60 14.71 46.37
CA ASP A 387 16.07 14.65 44.99
C ASP A 387 16.84 13.33 44.78
N PRO A 388 16.38 12.41 43.91
CA PRO A 388 17.04 11.13 43.68
C PRO A 388 18.39 11.25 42.94
N TYR A 389 18.77 12.44 42.44
CA TYR A 389 19.93 12.61 41.57
C TYR A 389 21.10 13.40 42.18
N HIS A 390 20.98 13.85 43.43
CA HIS A 390 22.08 14.49 44.15
C HIS A 390 22.35 13.83 45.50
N PRO A 391 23.38 12.96 45.63
CA PRO A 391 23.85 12.57 46.95
C PRO A 391 24.47 13.79 47.63
N ALA A 392 24.00 14.10 48.84
CA ALA A 392 24.58 15.14 49.69
C ALA A 392 26.06 14.83 49.94
N ARG A 393 26.90 15.86 49.83
CA ARG A 393 28.34 15.80 50.16
C ARG A 393 28.57 15.67 51.66
#